data_AF-A0A3N5A8P9-F1
#
_entry.id   AF-A0A3N5A8P9-F1
#
_cell.length_a   1.000
_cell.length_b   1.000
_cell.length_c   1.000
_cell.angle_alpha   90.00
_cell.angle_beta   90.00
_cell.angle_gamma   90.00
#
_symmetry.space_group_name_H-M   'P 1'
#
loop_
_entity.id
_entity.type
_entity.pdbx_description
1 polymer ?
#
loop_
_entity_poly.entity_id
_entity_poly.type
_entity_poly.pdbx_seq_one_letter_code
_entity_poly.pdbx_strand_id
1 'polypeptide(L)'
;MTPRRRPPRPASADLLTMLGRLTAQAREGAQLHHARVELAEALQREMLPASLPVLPGLRTAARYAPAQHGLDIGGDWYDGFRLPEGALAFSIGDVQGHDVAAAAFMGQVRVCLRAVSAVVADPGEVLGRANDVLLSMDCELFATCSLLRFDPHTGAIQGARAGHVPAVWATVDGRHGIAEDAGGPPLGLVPGAGYGVTRRRLTAAGSIVLLTDGVVEGPSFPIEAGLERVSRIVREGAGGDPGELAAEVMKVADSTGHADDAAVLVISHDGPATAPDGRAAGG
;
A
#
# COMPACT_ATOMS: atom_id res chain seq x y z
N MET A 1 59.91 -3.59 -55.49
CA MET A 1 59.19 -2.54 -54.74
C MET A 1 57.72 -2.97 -54.68
N THR A 2 57.34 -3.66 -53.60
CA THR A 2 56.04 -4.33 -53.44
C THR A 2 54.95 -3.31 -53.07
N PRO A 3 53.80 -3.27 -53.77
CA PRO A 3 52.75 -2.31 -53.44
C PRO A 3 52.03 -2.77 -52.18
N ARG A 4 52.02 -1.91 -51.16
CA ARG A 4 51.19 -2.06 -49.95
C ARG A 4 49.70 -2.02 -50.36
N ARG A 5 49.00 -3.15 -50.26
CA ARG A 5 47.54 -3.21 -50.36
C ARG A 5 46.93 -2.42 -49.19
N ARG A 6 46.18 -1.35 -49.52
CA ARG A 6 45.30 -0.65 -48.57
C ARG A 6 44.08 -1.55 -48.32
N PRO A 7 43.63 -1.77 -47.07
CA PRO A 7 42.47 -2.60 -46.82
C PRO A 7 41.22 -1.95 -47.45
N PRO A 8 40.28 -2.74 -48.00
CA PRO A 8 39.05 -2.20 -48.56
C PRO A 8 38.27 -1.49 -47.45
N ARG A 9 37.86 -0.24 -47.70
CA ARG A 9 36.86 0.43 -46.86
C ARG A 9 35.57 -0.40 -46.97
N PRO A 10 34.88 -0.74 -45.85
CA PRO A 10 33.58 -1.38 -45.95
C PRO A 10 32.69 -0.51 -46.84
N ALA A 11 32.00 -1.13 -47.80
CA ALA A 11 31.11 -0.41 -48.70
C ALA A 11 29.99 0.20 -47.85
N SER A 12 29.69 1.48 -48.08
CA SER A 12 28.65 2.24 -47.36
C SER A 12 27.32 1.46 -47.20
N ALA A 13 26.99 0.60 -48.16
CA ALA A 13 25.83 -0.29 -48.15
C ALA A 13 25.83 -1.35 -47.03
N ASP A 14 26.99 -1.94 -46.70
CA ASP A 14 27.10 -2.95 -45.64
C ASP A 14 26.88 -2.31 -44.26
N LEU A 15 27.41 -1.10 -44.08
CA LEU A 15 27.22 -0.31 -42.86
C LEU A 15 25.75 0.10 -42.69
N LEU A 16 25.09 0.58 -43.76
CA LEU A 16 23.67 0.93 -43.74
C LEU A 16 22.78 -0.28 -43.44
N THR A 17 23.12 -1.45 -43.99
CA THR A 17 22.40 -2.71 -43.72
C THR A 17 22.56 -3.15 -42.26
N MET A 18 23.77 -3.05 -41.71
CA MET A 18 24.05 -3.37 -40.31
C MET A 18 23.31 -2.41 -39.36
N LEU A 19 23.34 -1.10 -39.65
CA LEU A 19 22.57 -0.11 -38.88
C LEU A 19 21.07 -0.39 -38.96
N GLY A 20 20.54 -0.72 -40.14
CA GLY A 20 19.13 -1.09 -40.31
C GLY A 20 18.72 -2.32 -39.49
N ARG A 21 19.59 -3.33 -39.40
CA ARG A 21 19.34 -4.51 -38.54
C ARG A 21 19.37 -4.15 -37.05
N LEU A 22 20.37 -3.38 -36.62
CA LEU A 22 20.50 -2.97 -35.22
C LEU A 22 19.33 -2.07 -34.77
N THR A 23 18.88 -1.15 -35.62
CA THR A 23 17.71 -0.30 -35.32
C THR A 23 16.42 -1.11 -35.30
N ALA A 24 16.24 -2.07 -36.22
CA ALA A 24 15.08 -2.96 -36.19
C ALA A 24 15.06 -3.82 -34.92
N GLN A 25 16.19 -4.41 -34.53
CA GLN A 25 16.31 -5.22 -33.31
C GLN A 25 16.09 -4.38 -32.04
N ALA A 26 16.65 -3.16 -31.99
CA ALA A 26 16.41 -2.24 -30.88
C ALA A 26 14.94 -1.84 -30.78
N ARG A 27 14.27 -1.59 -31.92
CA ARG A 27 12.84 -1.27 -31.96
C ARG A 27 11.97 -2.43 -31.51
N GLU A 28 12.24 -3.64 -31.97
CA GLU A 28 11.50 -4.84 -31.56
C GLU A 28 11.67 -5.11 -30.06
N GLY A 29 12.91 -4.97 -29.54
CA GLY A 29 13.19 -5.06 -28.11
C GLY A 29 12.43 -4.00 -27.29
N ALA A 30 12.40 -2.75 -27.76
CA ALA A 30 11.66 -1.68 -27.10
C ALA A 30 10.14 -1.92 -27.10
N GLN A 31 9.58 -2.44 -28.21
CA GLN A 31 8.16 -2.78 -28.31
C GLN A 31 7.77 -3.92 -27.37
N LEU A 32 8.59 -4.98 -27.32
CA LEU A 32 8.34 -6.10 -26.41
C LEU A 32 8.46 -5.67 -24.94
N HIS A 33 9.43 -4.80 -24.62
CA HIS A 33 9.57 -4.26 -23.28
C HIS A 33 8.34 -3.43 -22.89
N HIS A 34 7.89 -2.52 -23.75
CA HIS A 34 6.71 -1.71 -23.51
C HIS A 34 5.45 -2.55 -23.28
N ALA A 35 5.21 -3.56 -24.12
CA ALA A 35 4.06 -4.46 -23.97
C ALA A 35 4.09 -5.25 -22.65
N ARG A 36 5.28 -5.60 -22.14
CA ARG A 36 5.43 -6.26 -20.84
C ARG A 36 5.15 -5.31 -19.68
N VAL A 37 5.61 -4.06 -19.76
CA VAL A 37 5.30 -3.03 -18.76
C VAL A 37 3.80 -2.77 -18.70
N GLU A 38 3.15 -2.59 -19.86
CA GLU A 38 1.69 -2.40 -19.92
C GLU A 38 0.92 -3.57 -19.30
N LEU A 39 1.38 -4.81 -19.52
CA LEU A 39 0.77 -6.01 -18.92
C LEU A 39 0.97 -6.05 -17.41
N ALA A 40 2.17 -5.74 -16.92
CA ALA A 40 2.49 -5.66 -15.49
C ALA A 40 1.58 -4.65 -14.78
N GLU A 41 1.50 -3.42 -15.30
CA GLU A 41 0.63 -2.37 -14.76
C GLU A 41 -0.85 -2.75 -14.79
N ALA A 42 -1.29 -3.43 -15.86
CA ALA A 42 -2.67 -3.90 -15.97
C ALA A 42 -2.99 -4.97 -14.93
N LEU A 43 -2.10 -5.95 -14.74
CA LEU A 43 -2.27 -7.00 -13.72
C LEU A 43 -2.31 -6.38 -12.32
N GLN A 44 -1.35 -5.53 -11.99
CA GLN A 44 -1.29 -4.86 -10.69
C GLN A 44 -2.56 -4.06 -10.38
N ARG A 45 -3.10 -3.34 -11.37
CA ARG A 45 -4.35 -2.59 -11.22
C ARG A 45 -5.55 -3.49 -10.92
N GLU A 46 -5.63 -4.66 -11.54
CA GLU A 46 -6.69 -5.65 -11.27
C GLU A 46 -6.52 -6.33 -9.90
N MET A 47 -5.29 -6.36 -9.36
CA MET A 47 -4.98 -6.96 -8.06
C MET A 47 -5.28 -6.03 -6.87
N LEU A 48 -5.51 -4.73 -7.11
CA LEU A 48 -5.96 -3.77 -6.10
C LEU A 48 -7.49 -3.65 -6.09
N PRO A 49 -8.11 -3.25 -4.97
CA PRO A 49 -9.56 -3.06 -4.92
C PRO A 49 -9.99 -1.91 -5.84
N ALA A 50 -10.99 -2.17 -6.69
CA ALA A 50 -11.58 -1.13 -7.55
C ALA A 50 -12.29 -0.02 -6.76
N SER A 51 -12.76 -0.31 -5.54
CA SER A 51 -13.38 0.67 -4.65
C SER A 51 -13.21 0.28 -3.19
N LEU A 52 -13.21 1.31 -2.33
CA LEU A 52 -13.21 1.15 -0.89
C LEU A 52 -14.64 1.30 -0.33
N PRO A 53 -14.95 0.69 0.82
CA PRO A 53 -16.27 0.80 1.41
C PRO A 53 -16.56 2.25 1.82
N VAL A 54 -17.72 2.75 1.40
CA VAL A 54 -18.28 4.03 1.82
C VAL A 54 -19.42 3.77 2.80
N LEU A 55 -19.41 4.46 3.94
CA LEU A 55 -20.46 4.46 4.95
C LEU A 55 -20.75 5.89 5.42
N PRO A 56 -22.00 6.20 5.85
CA PRO A 56 -22.28 7.47 6.52
C PRO A 56 -21.33 7.68 7.71
N GLY A 57 -20.68 8.84 7.78
CA GLY A 57 -19.74 9.19 8.85
C GLY A 57 -18.32 8.62 8.69
N LEU A 58 -18.07 7.81 7.65
CA LEU A 58 -16.74 7.26 7.33
C LEU A 58 -16.43 7.39 5.83
N ARG A 59 -15.41 8.19 5.52
CA ARG A 59 -14.91 8.42 4.16
C ARG A 59 -13.53 7.81 4.01
N THR A 60 -13.26 7.19 2.88
CA THR A 60 -12.00 6.48 2.63
C THR A 60 -11.43 6.86 1.28
N ALA A 61 -10.11 6.89 1.17
CA ALA A 61 -9.42 7.09 -0.09
C ALA A 61 -8.07 6.38 -0.06
N ALA A 62 -7.59 5.97 -1.23
CA ALA A 62 -6.25 5.42 -1.38
C ALA A 62 -5.51 6.07 -2.55
N ARG A 63 -4.18 6.06 -2.45
CA ARG A 63 -3.25 6.40 -3.51
C ARG A 63 -2.19 5.32 -3.59
N TYR A 64 -1.75 5.05 -4.81
CA TYR A 64 -0.74 4.05 -5.11
C TYR A 64 0.18 4.62 -6.17
N ALA A 65 1.49 4.48 -5.97
CA ALA A 65 2.51 4.84 -6.93
C ALA A 65 3.45 3.64 -7.09
N PRO A 66 3.53 3.02 -8.29
CA PRO A 66 4.43 1.91 -8.53
C PRO A 66 5.90 2.37 -8.56
N ALA A 67 6.81 1.45 -8.28
CA ALA A 67 8.26 1.66 -8.43
C ALA A 67 8.60 2.13 -9.86
N GLN A 68 9.53 3.09 -9.99
CA GLN A 68 9.87 3.69 -11.29
C GLN A 68 10.81 2.84 -12.17
N HIS A 69 11.15 1.61 -11.77
CA HIS A 69 12.18 0.80 -12.41
C HIS A 69 11.61 -0.41 -13.19
N GLY A 70 11.49 -0.27 -14.51
CA GLY A 70 11.49 -1.43 -15.41
C GLY A 70 10.23 -2.31 -15.42
N LEU A 71 10.42 -3.64 -15.24
CA LEU A 71 9.39 -4.69 -15.38
C LEU A 71 8.81 -5.13 -14.03
N ASP A 72 9.13 -4.40 -12.97
CA ASP A 72 8.82 -4.76 -11.61
C ASP A 72 7.31 -4.62 -11.36
N ILE A 73 6.71 -5.63 -10.72
CA ILE A 73 5.30 -5.64 -10.34
C ILE A 73 5.23 -5.49 -8.84
N GLY A 74 4.47 -4.50 -8.39
CA GLY A 74 4.59 -4.11 -7.01
C GLY A 74 4.06 -5.09 -5.98
N GLY A 75 4.78 -5.18 -4.86
CA GLY A 75 4.45 -5.99 -3.69
C GLY A 75 3.43 -5.33 -2.75
N ASP A 76 3.35 -4.00 -2.81
CA ASP A 76 2.42 -3.21 -2.01
C ASP A 76 0.95 -3.47 -2.34
N TRP A 77 0.10 -3.51 -1.32
CA TRP A 77 -1.35 -3.51 -1.49
C TRP A 77 -2.06 -2.67 -0.44
N TYR A 78 -3.28 -2.26 -0.76
CA TYR A 78 -4.27 -1.83 0.21
C TYR A 78 -5.59 -2.54 -0.03
N ASP A 79 -6.42 -2.64 1.00
CA ASP A 79 -7.75 -3.20 0.88
C ASP A 79 -8.74 -2.61 1.89
N GLY A 80 -10.01 -2.66 1.51
CA GLY A 80 -11.13 -2.28 2.35
C GLY A 80 -12.35 -3.11 2.01
N PHE A 81 -13.03 -3.65 3.02
CA PHE A 81 -14.21 -4.47 2.81
C PHE A 81 -15.16 -4.52 4.00
N ARG A 82 -16.42 -4.84 3.71
CA ARG A 82 -17.46 -5.06 4.72
C ARG A 82 -17.36 -6.49 5.24
N LEU A 83 -17.45 -6.63 6.56
CA LEU A 83 -17.54 -7.92 7.24
C LEU A 83 -19.02 -8.35 7.33
N PRO A 84 -19.32 -9.66 7.45
CA PRO A 84 -20.70 -10.17 7.49
C PRO A 84 -21.57 -9.54 8.58
N GLU A 85 -20.98 -9.18 9.71
CA GLU A 85 -21.65 -8.55 10.84
C GLU A 85 -21.84 -7.03 10.73
N GLY A 86 -21.39 -6.41 9.62
CA GLY A 86 -21.57 -4.97 9.34
C GLY A 86 -20.39 -4.09 9.75
N ALA A 87 -19.38 -4.64 10.44
CA ALA A 87 -18.09 -3.98 10.64
C ALA A 87 -17.33 -3.83 9.31
N LEU A 88 -16.29 -3.00 9.31
CA LEU A 88 -15.36 -2.84 8.19
C LEU A 88 -13.99 -3.40 8.56
N ALA A 89 -13.29 -3.95 7.58
CA ALA A 89 -11.88 -4.28 7.66
C ALA A 89 -11.11 -3.45 6.63
N PHE A 90 -9.93 -2.99 7.03
CA PHE A 90 -8.97 -2.28 6.20
C PHE A 90 -7.61 -2.93 6.38
N SER A 91 -6.92 -3.22 5.28
CA SER A 91 -5.56 -3.74 5.32
C SER A 91 -4.65 -2.92 4.43
N ILE A 92 -3.41 -2.75 4.83
CA ILE A 92 -2.31 -2.30 3.96
C ILE A 92 -1.12 -3.19 4.23
N GLY A 93 -0.26 -3.38 3.25
CA GLY A 93 0.97 -4.10 3.48
C GLY A 93 1.88 -4.09 2.26
N ASP A 94 3.01 -4.73 2.46
CA ASP A 94 4.08 -4.86 1.49
C ASP A 94 4.62 -6.31 1.51
N VAL A 95 4.87 -6.86 0.33
CA VAL A 95 5.48 -8.18 0.13
C VAL A 95 6.95 -8.00 -0.16
N GLN A 96 7.79 -8.87 0.40
CA GLN A 96 9.20 -8.89 0.05
C GLN A 96 9.40 -9.05 -1.47
N GLY A 97 9.98 -8.05 -2.11
CA GLY A 97 10.33 -8.06 -3.52
C GLY A 97 9.23 -7.51 -4.41
N HIS A 98 9.55 -7.33 -5.69
CA HIS A 98 8.74 -6.55 -6.63
C HIS A 98 8.65 -7.25 -8.00
N ASP A 99 8.47 -8.57 -7.98
CA ASP A 99 8.36 -9.40 -9.19
C ASP A 99 6.99 -10.08 -9.31
N VAL A 100 6.82 -10.90 -10.35
CA VAL A 100 5.57 -11.65 -10.59
C VAL A 100 5.23 -12.57 -9.41
N ALA A 101 6.22 -13.15 -8.74
CA ALA A 101 6.00 -14.01 -7.58
C ALA A 101 5.55 -13.20 -6.36
N ALA A 102 6.15 -12.03 -6.13
CA ALA A 102 5.71 -11.08 -5.11
C ALA A 102 4.26 -10.63 -5.33
N ALA A 103 3.92 -10.28 -6.57
CA ALA A 103 2.55 -9.92 -6.93
C ALA A 103 1.56 -11.09 -6.67
N ALA A 104 1.90 -12.30 -7.12
CA ALA A 104 1.08 -13.48 -6.87
C ALA A 104 0.87 -13.75 -5.37
N PHE A 105 1.94 -13.61 -4.57
CA PHE A 105 1.88 -13.76 -3.11
C PHE A 105 1.05 -12.64 -2.46
N MET A 106 1.19 -11.39 -2.88
CA MET A 106 0.36 -10.26 -2.45
C MET A 106 -1.14 -10.57 -2.65
N GLY A 107 -1.51 -11.13 -3.82
CA GLY A 107 -2.87 -11.59 -4.09
C GLY A 107 -3.34 -12.68 -3.12
N GLN A 108 -2.47 -13.64 -2.79
CA GLN A 108 -2.75 -14.69 -1.81
C GLN A 108 -2.95 -14.12 -0.40
N VAL A 109 -2.08 -13.21 0.05
CA VAL A 109 -2.20 -12.53 1.35
C VAL A 109 -3.54 -11.80 1.44
N ARG A 110 -3.86 -10.98 0.42
CA ARG A 110 -5.09 -10.20 0.37
C ARG A 110 -6.35 -11.08 0.43
N VAL A 111 -6.39 -12.16 -0.35
CA VAL A 111 -7.52 -13.11 -0.34
C VAL A 111 -7.60 -13.86 0.99
N CYS A 112 -6.47 -14.27 1.56
CA CYS A 112 -6.40 -14.95 2.85
C CYS A 112 -6.96 -14.05 3.97
N LEU A 113 -6.51 -12.80 4.04
CA LEU A 113 -6.98 -11.83 5.03
C LEU A 113 -8.50 -11.62 4.92
N ARG A 114 -9.05 -11.49 3.72
CA ARG A 114 -10.51 -11.41 3.50
C ARG A 114 -11.24 -12.65 4.00
N ALA A 115 -10.76 -13.84 3.64
CA ALA A 115 -11.40 -15.11 3.99
C ALA A 115 -11.40 -15.35 5.52
N VAL A 116 -10.28 -15.10 6.18
CA VAL A 116 -10.16 -15.27 7.64
C VAL A 116 -10.96 -14.20 8.38
N SER A 117 -10.92 -12.95 7.92
CA SER A 117 -11.71 -11.85 8.54
C SER A 117 -13.22 -12.09 8.46
N ALA A 118 -13.70 -12.87 7.48
CA ALA A 118 -15.12 -13.20 7.38
C ALA A 118 -15.63 -14.12 8.51
N VAL A 119 -14.72 -14.81 9.22
CA VAL A 119 -15.08 -15.77 10.28
C VAL A 119 -14.42 -15.48 11.62
N VAL A 120 -13.46 -14.56 11.68
CA VAL A 120 -12.74 -14.16 12.89
C VAL A 120 -12.82 -12.65 13.07
N ALA A 121 -13.28 -12.21 14.24
CA ALA A 121 -13.46 -10.79 14.54
C ALA A 121 -12.20 -10.13 15.14
N ASP A 122 -11.35 -10.87 15.84
CA ASP A 122 -10.15 -10.29 16.45
C ASP A 122 -9.02 -10.17 15.41
N PRO A 123 -8.52 -8.96 15.10
CA PRO A 123 -7.56 -8.77 14.02
C PRO A 123 -6.20 -9.43 14.30
N GLY A 124 -5.83 -9.64 15.57
CA GLY A 124 -4.60 -10.35 15.91
C GLY A 124 -4.71 -11.84 15.60
N GLU A 125 -5.87 -12.43 15.90
CA GLU A 125 -6.18 -13.81 15.52
C GLU A 125 -6.29 -13.98 13.99
N VAL A 126 -6.84 -12.98 13.29
CA VAL A 126 -6.86 -12.98 11.81
C VAL A 126 -5.44 -13.06 11.26
N LEU A 127 -4.53 -12.19 11.72
CA LEU A 127 -3.13 -12.22 11.27
C LEU A 127 -2.43 -13.53 11.63
N GLY A 128 -2.67 -14.08 12.82
CA GLY A 128 -2.09 -15.36 13.25
C GLY A 128 -2.52 -16.52 12.34
N ARG A 129 -3.82 -16.64 12.06
CA ARG A 129 -4.34 -17.68 11.15
C ARG A 129 -3.90 -17.47 9.72
N ALA A 130 -3.84 -16.22 9.25
CA ALA A 130 -3.34 -15.90 7.91
C ALA A 130 -1.86 -16.30 7.78
N ASN A 131 -1.04 -16.01 8.79
CA ASN A 131 0.37 -16.42 8.84
C ASN A 131 0.51 -17.95 8.72
N ASP A 132 -0.26 -18.73 9.47
CA ASP A 132 -0.18 -20.19 9.41
C ASP A 132 -0.65 -20.75 8.07
N VAL A 133 -1.68 -20.14 7.46
CA VAL A 133 -2.13 -20.49 6.10
C VAL A 133 -1.04 -20.19 5.07
N LEU A 134 -0.40 -19.02 5.12
CA LEU A 134 0.66 -18.64 4.19
C LEU A 134 1.89 -19.55 4.33
N LEU A 135 2.27 -19.90 5.56
CA LEU A 135 3.37 -20.86 5.81
C LEU A 135 3.08 -22.25 5.23
N SER A 136 1.81 -22.64 5.09
CA SER A 136 1.43 -23.93 4.49
C SER A 136 1.50 -23.95 2.95
N MET A 137 1.73 -22.80 2.32
CA MET A 137 1.81 -22.67 0.85
C MET A 137 3.21 -22.91 0.29
N ASP A 138 4.20 -23.28 1.13
CA ASP A 138 5.61 -23.51 0.76
C ASP A 138 6.22 -22.34 -0.04
N CYS A 139 5.84 -21.09 0.29
CA CYS A 139 6.39 -19.89 -0.30
C CYS A 139 7.53 -19.33 0.59
N GLU A 140 8.66 -18.96 -0.02
CA GLU A 140 9.80 -18.34 0.69
C GLU A 140 9.64 -16.82 0.89
N LEU A 141 8.51 -16.25 0.49
CA LEU A 141 8.19 -14.83 0.63
C LEU A 141 7.48 -14.55 1.95
N PHE A 142 7.67 -13.33 2.46
CA PHE A 142 6.95 -12.82 3.62
C PHE A 142 6.29 -11.47 3.28
N ALA A 143 5.33 -11.06 4.10
CA ALA A 143 4.65 -9.79 3.95
C ALA A 143 4.57 -9.03 5.27
N THR A 144 4.85 -7.73 5.23
CA THR A 144 4.45 -6.83 6.31
C THR A 144 3.00 -6.40 6.10
N CYS A 145 2.22 -6.27 7.17
CA CYS A 145 0.81 -5.88 7.06
C CYS A 145 0.30 -5.16 8.31
N SER A 146 -0.58 -4.17 8.12
CA SER A 146 -1.43 -3.61 9.16
C SER A 146 -2.89 -3.95 8.84
N LEU A 147 -3.61 -4.51 9.81
CA LEU A 147 -5.04 -4.84 9.69
C LEU A 147 -5.84 -4.06 10.74
N LEU A 148 -6.78 -3.25 10.28
CA LEU A 148 -7.74 -2.53 11.11
C LEU A 148 -9.14 -3.10 10.94
N ARG A 149 -9.83 -3.33 12.06
CA ARG A 149 -11.27 -3.57 12.12
C ARG A 149 -11.95 -2.36 12.73
N PHE A 150 -12.97 -1.85 12.05
CA PHE A 150 -13.78 -0.71 12.47
C PHE A 150 -15.24 -1.10 12.64
N ASP A 151 -15.80 -0.84 13.82
CA ASP A 151 -17.23 -0.95 14.08
C ASP A 151 -17.89 0.43 13.91
N PRO A 152 -18.69 0.64 12.84
CA PRO A 152 -19.33 1.93 12.58
C PRO A 152 -20.41 2.29 13.60
N HIS A 153 -20.95 1.33 14.36
CA HIS A 153 -21.99 1.60 15.36
C HIS A 153 -21.41 2.13 16.66
N THR A 154 -20.25 1.62 17.07
CA THR A 154 -19.61 2.00 18.35
C THR A 154 -18.46 2.98 18.18
N GLY A 155 -17.96 3.16 16.95
CA GLY A 155 -16.73 3.89 16.67
C GLY A 155 -15.47 3.16 17.17
N ALA A 156 -15.58 1.88 17.52
CA ALA A 156 -14.46 1.09 18.01
C ALA A 156 -13.53 0.72 16.86
N ILE A 157 -12.23 0.88 17.09
CA ILE A 157 -11.16 0.43 16.18
C ILE A 157 -10.29 -0.58 16.90
N GLN A 158 -10.00 -1.66 16.22
CA GLN A 158 -9.05 -2.67 16.66
C GLN A 158 -7.99 -2.79 15.56
N GLY A 159 -6.72 -2.64 15.92
CA GLY A 159 -5.61 -2.77 15.00
C GLY A 159 -4.65 -3.87 15.43
N ALA A 160 -4.15 -4.63 14.46
CA ALA A 160 -3.02 -5.55 14.64
C ALA A 160 -1.99 -5.30 13.52
N ARG A 161 -0.72 -5.49 13.85
CA ARG A 161 0.40 -5.13 12.96
C ARG A 161 1.43 -6.26 12.89
N ALA A 162 1.70 -6.73 11.68
CA ALA A 162 2.73 -7.71 11.35
C ALA A 162 3.91 -7.01 10.67
N GLY A 163 4.93 -6.64 11.44
CA GLY A 163 6.16 -6.01 10.94
C GLY A 163 6.02 -4.65 10.26
N HIS A 164 4.80 -4.16 10.03
CA HIS A 164 4.54 -3.03 9.15
C HIS A 164 4.80 -1.67 9.79
N VAL A 165 4.84 -0.64 8.95
CA VAL A 165 4.97 0.75 9.36
C VAL A 165 3.79 1.18 10.25
N PRO A 166 4.03 1.95 11.33
CA PRO A 166 2.96 2.47 12.19
C PRO A 166 1.98 3.38 11.44
N ALA A 167 0.70 3.32 11.82
CA ALA A 167 -0.30 4.26 11.33
C ALA A 167 -0.04 5.68 11.86
N VAL A 168 -0.43 6.69 11.10
CA VAL A 168 -0.44 8.09 11.54
C VAL A 168 -1.88 8.53 11.74
N TRP A 169 -2.18 9.30 12.78
CA TRP A 169 -3.53 9.77 13.06
C TRP A 169 -3.57 11.25 13.42
N ALA A 170 -4.69 11.90 13.14
CA ALA A 170 -5.01 13.22 13.63
C ALA A 170 -6.51 13.42 13.81
N THR A 171 -6.88 14.32 14.72
CA THR A 171 -8.25 14.75 14.97
C THR A 171 -8.39 16.25 14.71
N VAL A 172 -9.60 16.68 14.37
CA VAL A 172 -9.89 18.09 14.03
C VAL A 172 -9.65 19.07 15.18
N ASP A 173 -9.55 18.57 16.41
CA ASP A 173 -9.18 19.33 17.61
C ASP A 173 -7.66 19.57 17.76
N GLY A 174 -6.87 19.13 16.77
CA GLY A 174 -5.42 19.36 16.70
C GLY A 174 -4.56 18.27 17.34
N ARG A 175 -5.15 17.25 17.98
CA ARG A 175 -4.38 16.09 18.43
C ARG A 175 -3.96 15.24 17.23
N HIS A 176 -2.75 14.73 17.28
CA HIS A 176 -2.17 13.91 16.22
C HIS A 176 -1.04 13.06 16.81
N GLY A 177 -0.63 12.02 16.10
CA GLY A 177 0.50 11.21 16.50
C GLY A 177 0.76 10.04 15.57
N ILE A 178 1.81 9.31 15.91
CA ILE A 178 2.16 8.02 15.33
C ILE A 178 1.59 6.94 16.26
N ALA A 179 0.96 5.92 15.70
CA ALA A 179 0.30 4.86 16.45
C ALA A 179 1.32 3.91 17.09
N GLU A 180 1.33 3.84 18.42
CA GLU A 180 2.13 2.87 19.17
C GLU A 180 1.39 1.52 19.25
N ASP A 181 1.24 0.85 18.11
CA ASP A 181 0.57 -0.45 18.04
C ASP A 181 1.51 -1.60 18.38
N ALA A 182 1.01 -2.56 19.18
CA ALA A 182 1.71 -3.81 19.43
C ALA A 182 1.97 -4.51 18.09
N GLY A 183 3.25 -4.79 17.82
CA GLY A 183 3.69 -5.46 16.60
C GLY A 183 3.85 -6.96 16.79
N GLY A 184 3.95 -7.67 15.67
CA GLY A 184 4.45 -9.04 15.56
C GLY A 184 5.41 -9.16 14.37
N PRO A 185 6.01 -10.34 14.13
CA PRO A 185 6.86 -10.57 12.96
C PRO A 185 6.07 -10.46 11.64
N PRO A 186 6.70 -10.22 10.50
CA PRO A 186 6.04 -10.32 9.19
C PRO A 186 5.29 -11.65 9.01
N LEU A 187 4.20 -11.62 8.24
CA LEU A 187 3.42 -12.81 7.88
C LEU A 187 4.26 -13.73 7.00
N GLY A 188 4.13 -15.05 7.20
CA GLY A 188 4.84 -16.05 6.41
C GLY A 188 6.25 -16.37 6.94
N LEU A 189 6.63 -15.83 8.11
CA LEU A 189 7.99 -15.98 8.65
C LEU A 189 8.08 -16.94 9.85
N VAL A 190 7.18 -16.80 10.83
CA VAL A 190 7.29 -17.48 12.14
C VAL A 190 6.03 -18.31 12.40
N PRO A 191 6.11 -19.65 12.47
CA PRO A 191 4.97 -20.50 12.81
C PRO A 191 4.36 -20.15 14.17
N GLY A 192 3.02 -20.07 14.25
CA GLY A 192 2.32 -19.78 15.50
C GLY A 192 2.60 -18.39 16.08
N ALA A 193 2.98 -17.42 15.26
CA ALA A 193 3.21 -16.04 15.69
C ALA A 193 1.93 -15.41 16.28
N GLY A 194 2.09 -14.75 17.43
CA GLY A 194 1.05 -13.94 18.04
C GLY A 194 1.14 -12.48 17.61
N TYR A 195 -0.02 -11.87 17.35
CA TYR A 195 -0.14 -10.47 16.95
C TYR A 195 -0.94 -9.70 17.99
N GLY A 196 -0.31 -8.71 18.63
CA GLY A 196 -0.96 -7.89 19.64
C GLY A 196 -2.05 -7.01 19.03
N VAL A 197 -3.17 -6.86 19.73
CA VAL A 197 -4.28 -6.00 19.30
C VAL A 197 -4.34 -4.74 20.13
N THR A 198 -4.18 -3.60 19.46
CA THR A 198 -4.46 -2.30 20.05
C THR A 198 -5.91 -1.94 19.84
N ARG A 199 -6.59 -1.50 20.90
CA ARG A 199 -8.00 -1.11 20.87
C ARG A 199 -8.12 0.38 21.12
N ARG A 200 -8.79 1.07 20.20
CA ARG A 200 -9.05 2.51 20.25
C ARG A 200 -10.54 2.76 20.00
N ARG A 201 -10.98 3.98 20.27
CA ARG A 201 -12.30 4.47 19.89
C ARG A 201 -12.15 5.82 19.22
N LEU A 202 -12.81 6.02 18.10
CA LEU A 202 -12.87 7.31 17.44
C LEU A 202 -13.89 8.18 18.18
N THR A 203 -13.38 9.09 19.01
CA THR A 203 -14.19 9.97 19.85
C THR A 203 -14.40 11.36 19.25
N ALA A 204 -13.69 11.68 18.17
CA ALA A 204 -13.74 12.96 17.48
C ALA A 204 -13.58 12.75 15.98
N ALA A 205 -13.99 13.76 15.20
CA ALA A 205 -13.71 13.77 13.78
C ALA A 205 -12.19 13.80 13.54
N GLY A 206 -11.73 13.10 12.51
CA GLY A 206 -10.30 12.94 12.28
C GLY A 206 -9.98 12.00 11.13
N SER A 207 -8.70 11.67 10.98
CA SER A 207 -8.19 10.75 9.97
C SER A 207 -7.16 9.80 10.57
N ILE A 208 -7.20 8.55 10.12
CA ILE A 208 -6.16 7.56 10.29
C ILE A 208 -5.57 7.31 8.90
N VAL A 209 -4.25 7.35 8.81
CA VAL A 209 -3.48 7.11 7.60
C VAL A 209 -2.61 5.89 7.82
N LEU A 210 -2.87 4.90 6.99
CA LEU A 210 -2.05 3.71 6.81
C LEU A 210 -1.19 3.93 5.57
N LEU A 211 0.06 3.47 5.62
CA LEU A 211 1.02 3.66 4.53
C LEU A 211 2.08 2.56 4.53
N THR A 212 2.64 2.27 3.37
CA THR A 212 3.81 1.39 3.21
C THR A 212 5.10 2.19 3.42
N ASP A 213 6.20 1.49 3.68
CA ASP A 213 7.50 2.12 3.95
C ASP A 213 7.98 2.98 2.78
N GLY A 214 7.58 2.66 1.56
CA GLY A 214 7.91 3.46 0.40
C GLY A 214 7.41 4.90 0.38
N VAL A 215 6.47 5.24 1.26
CA VAL A 215 6.02 6.62 1.47
C VAL A 215 6.99 7.40 2.37
N VAL A 216 7.67 6.74 3.31
CA VAL A 216 8.36 7.36 4.45
C VAL A 216 9.84 7.03 4.54
N GLU A 217 10.30 6.03 3.81
CA GLU A 217 11.68 5.57 3.77
C GLU A 217 12.26 5.77 2.37
N GLY A 218 13.58 5.95 2.30
CA GLY A 218 14.32 5.99 1.06
C GLY A 218 15.82 5.86 1.31
N PRO A 219 16.66 5.72 0.26
CA PRO A 219 18.09 5.38 0.41
C PRO A 219 18.90 6.33 1.30
N SER A 220 18.45 7.56 1.50
CA SER A 220 19.09 8.57 2.36
C SER A 220 18.07 9.28 3.26
N PHE A 221 16.92 8.66 3.49
CA PHE A 221 15.82 9.28 4.20
C PHE A 221 15.24 8.30 5.23
N PRO A 222 15.49 8.51 6.53
CA PRO A 222 15.08 7.58 7.57
C PRO A 222 13.58 7.62 7.82
N ILE A 223 13.00 6.46 8.11
CA ILE A 223 11.57 6.25 8.34
C ILE A 223 10.98 7.21 9.37
N GLU A 224 11.72 7.55 10.44
CA GLU A 224 11.25 8.47 11.48
C GLU A 224 11.01 9.88 10.95
N ALA A 225 11.90 10.38 10.08
CA ALA A 225 11.75 11.69 9.47
C ALA A 225 10.55 11.74 8.50
N GLY A 226 10.31 10.63 7.79
CA GLY A 226 9.13 10.46 6.94
C GLY A 226 7.85 10.46 7.75
N LEU A 227 7.78 9.65 8.79
CA LEU A 227 6.62 9.58 9.68
C LEU A 227 6.33 10.93 10.36
N GLU A 228 7.35 11.68 10.77
CA GLU A 228 7.15 13.02 11.33
C GLU A 228 6.56 13.99 10.29
N ARG A 229 7.06 13.93 9.05
CA ARG A 229 6.53 14.75 7.95
C ARG A 229 5.08 14.40 7.61
N VAL A 230 4.77 13.10 7.52
CA VAL A 230 3.40 12.61 7.31
C VAL A 230 2.51 13.05 8.47
N SER A 231 2.97 12.94 9.72
CA SER A 231 2.20 13.37 10.91
C SER A 231 1.78 14.84 10.85
N ARG A 232 2.66 15.72 10.35
CA ARG A 232 2.34 17.14 10.13
C ARG A 232 1.27 17.35 9.04
N ILE A 233 1.40 16.66 7.91
CA ILE A 233 0.44 16.71 6.80
C ILE A 233 -0.94 16.20 7.26
N VAL A 234 -0.98 15.07 7.97
CA VAL A 234 -2.23 14.47 8.46
C VAL A 234 -2.91 15.37 9.49
N ARG A 235 -2.15 16.06 10.33
CA ARG A 235 -2.69 17.08 11.25
C ARG A 235 -3.32 18.25 10.50
N GLU A 236 -2.66 18.77 9.47
CA GLU A 236 -3.13 19.93 8.71
C GLU A 236 -4.32 19.59 7.80
N GLY A 237 -4.38 18.36 7.27
CA GLY A 237 -5.49 17.86 6.47
C GLY A 237 -6.63 17.22 7.26
N ALA A 238 -6.55 17.18 8.60
CA ALA A 238 -7.58 16.56 9.43
C ALA A 238 -8.94 17.24 9.23
N GLY A 239 -9.95 16.45 8.85
CA GLY A 239 -11.32 16.94 8.58
C GLY A 239 -11.57 17.36 7.12
N GLY A 240 -10.53 17.40 6.29
CA GLY A 240 -10.64 17.67 4.86
C GLY A 240 -11.18 16.49 4.04
N ASP A 241 -10.89 16.52 2.73
CA ASP A 241 -11.15 15.40 1.84
C ASP A 241 -10.07 14.31 1.99
N PRO A 242 -10.43 13.04 2.22
CA PRO A 242 -9.43 11.96 2.35
C PRO A 242 -8.62 11.73 1.08
N GLY A 243 -9.15 12.03 -0.11
CA GLY A 243 -8.46 11.88 -1.37
C GLY A 243 -7.39 12.95 -1.59
N GLU A 244 -7.67 14.19 -1.21
CA GLU A 244 -6.69 15.27 -1.14
C GLU A 244 -5.60 14.95 -0.11
N LEU A 245 -5.98 14.51 1.09
CA LEU A 245 -5.02 14.11 2.13
C LEU A 245 -4.12 12.96 1.66
N ALA A 246 -4.69 11.92 1.03
CA ALA A 246 -3.92 10.81 0.49
C ALA A 246 -2.92 11.28 -0.59
N ALA A 247 -3.32 12.23 -1.44
CA ALA A 247 -2.44 12.81 -2.45
C ALA A 247 -1.32 13.65 -1.84
N GLU A 248 -1.59 14.45 -0.81
CA GLU A 248 -0.54 15.23 -0.12
C GLU A 248 0.46 14.33 0.62
N VAL A 249 -0.02 13.26 1.27
CA VAL A 249 0.86 12.27 1.92
C VAL A 249 1.73 11.56 0.89
N MET A 250 1.18 11.21 -0.28
CA MET A 250 1.93 10.54 -1.35
C MET A 250 3.13 11.36 -1.85
N LYS A 251 3.05 12.70 -1.85
CA LYS A 251 4.18 13.57 -2.23
C LYS A 251 5.42 13.43 -1.33
N VAL A 252 5.28 12.79 -0.17
CA VAL A 252 6.44 12.46 0.67
C VAL A 252 7.34 11.45 -0.03
N ALA A 253 6.78 10.46 -0.73
CA ALA A 253 7.54 9.46 -1.50
C ALA A 253 8.43 10.11 -2.58
N ASP A 254 7.92 11.14 -3.27
CA ASP A 254 8.71 11.89 -4.25
C ASP A 254 9.94 12.56 -3.62
N SER A 255 9.82 12.96 -2.36
CA SER A 255 10.90 13.60 -1.61
C SER A 255 11.91 12.61 -1.04
N THR A 256 11.54 11.34 -0.84
CA THR A 256 12.45 10.29 -0.33
C THR A 256 13.33 9.70 -1.42
N GLY A 257 13.01 9.97 -2.70
CA GLY A 257 13.71 9.38 -3.85
C GLY A 257 13.39 7.90 -3.98
N HIS A 258 12.12 7.56 -3.75
CA HIS A 258 11.66 6.20 -3.56
C HIS A 258 12.02 5.25 -4.71
N ALA A 259 12.48 4.05 -4.35
CA ALA A 259 12.89 3.01 -5.29
C ALA A 259 11.91 1.83 -5.34
N ASP A 260 11.01 1.72 -4.37
CA ASP A 260 10.03 0.64 -4.22
C ASP A 260 8.63 1.12 -4.66
N ASP A 261 7.57 0.37 -4.35
CA ASP A 261 6.21 0.86 -4.44
C ASP A 261 5.80 1.70 -3.23
N ALA A 262 4.82 2.57 -3.42
CA ALA A 262 4.27 3.38 -2.34
C ALA A 262 2.74 3.33 -2.35
N ALA A 263 2.15 2.98 -1.21
CA ALA A 263 0.72 2.95 -0.99
C ALA A 263 0.32 3.78 0.23
N VAL A 264 -0.79 4.51 0.09
CA VAL A 264 -1.41 5.30 1.16
C VAL A 264 -2.90 4.96 1.21
N LEU A 265 -3.41 4.66 2.41
CA LEU A 265 -4.82 4.45 2.69
C LEU A 265 -5.27 5.39 3.81
N VAL A 266 -6.20 6.29 3.49
CA VAL A 266 -6.78 7.26 4.42
C VAL A 266 -8.18 6.82 4.81
N ILE A 267 -8.43 6.84 6.13
CA ILE A 267 -9.73 6.56 6.75
C ILE A 267 -10.11 7.79 7.56
N SER A 268 -11.06 8.57 7.07
CA SER A 268 -11.59 9.75 7.75
C SER A 268 -12.93 9.45 8.40
N HIS A 269 -13.09 9.84 9.66
CA HIS A 269 -14.34 9.74 10.39
C HIS A 269 -14.82 11.15 10.75
N ASP A 270 -16.12 11.41 10.56
CA ASP A 270 -16.76 12.68 10.92
C ASP A 270 -17.07 12.86 12.43
N GLY A 271 -16.61 11.94 13.31
CA GLY A 271 -16.93 11.91 14.75
C GLY A 271 -18.30 11.29 15.06
N PRO A 272 -18.59 10.98 16.33
CA PRO A 272 -19.89 10.41 16.71
C PRO A 272 -21.00 11.34 16.26
N ALA A 273 -22.08 10.78 15.68
CA ALA A 273 -23.23 11.58 15.28
C ALA A 273 -23.73 12.37 16.49
N THR A 274 -23.58 13.70 16.45
CA THR A 274 -24.21 14.58 17.42
C THR A 274 -25.71 14.34 17.30
N ALA A 275 -26.34 13.83 18.36
CA ALA A 275 -27.79 13.77 18.42
C ALA A 275 -28.33 15.18 18.12
N PRO A 276 -29.37 15.32 17.29
CA PRO A 276 -29.94 16.64 17.04
C PRO A 276 -30.35 17.24 18.38
N ASP A 277 -29.91 18.47 18.64
CA ASP A 277 -30.22 19.21 19.86
C ASP A 277 -31.72 19.18 20.12
N GLY A 278 -32.13 18.45 21.15
CA GLY A 278 -33.51 18.34 21.62
C GLY A 278 -33.98 19.61 22.34
N ARG A 279 -33.79 20.79 21.74
CA ARG A 279 -34.36 22.08 22.19
C ARG A 279 -34.81 22.83 20.93
N ALA A 280 -36.07 23.17 20.70
CA ALA A 280 -37.15 23.47 21.61
C ALA A 280 -38.52 23.09 21.01
N ALA A 281 -39.27 22.28 21.76
CA ALA A 281 -40.73 22.32 21.75
C ALA A 281 -41.15 22.44 23.22
N GLY A 282 -41.72 23.60 23.59
CA GLY A 282 -42.33 23.79 24.91
C GLY A 282 -42.25 25.23 25.40
N GLY A 283 -43.38 25.95 25.31
CA GLY A 283 -43.67 27.16 26.08
C GLY A 283 -44.04 28.35 25.22
#